data_AF-A0A6B0UZZ8-F1
#
_entry.id   AF-A0A6B0UZZ8-F1
#
_cell.length_a   1.000
_cell.length_b   1.000
_cell.length_c   1.000
_cell.angle_alpha   90.00
_cell.angle_beta   90.00
_cell.angle_gamma   90.00
#
_symmetry.space_group_name_H-M   'P 1'
#
loop_
_entity.id
_entity.type
_entity.pdbx_description
1 polymer ?
#
loop_
_entity_poly.entity_id
_entity_poly.type
_entity_poly.pdbx_seq_one_letter_code
_entity_poly.pdbx_strand_id
1 'polypeptide(L)'
;GKLSPFLISKVLEGVIGKNYNAKKMASGDLLVEIHSKQQSDSLLALNCVTDYKVTVTPHRTLNAIQGVISEDDLLESTETEVVEGLSTQWVIAARRITLRRDGVERKTKHIILTFESTTLPEVVKAGYLQCRVRPYVPNPQRCFKCQRFGHGSRNCRGSDTCAKCSSKEHVADVCENVPQ
;
A
#
# COMPACT_ATOMS: atom_id res chain seq x y z
N GLY A 1 15.12 11.26 27.46
CA GLY A 1 15.28 9.98 28.17
C GLY A 1 14.48 8.91 27.47
N LYS A 2 14.80 7.62 27.66
CA LYS A 2 13.94 6.52 27.18
C LYS A 2 12.73 6.42 28.11
N LEU A 3 11.53 6.67 27.59
CA LEU A 3 10.28 6.47 28.32
C LEU A 3 10.09 4.99 28.67
N SER A 4 9.59 4.73 29.87
CA SER A 4 9.26 3.37 30.31
C SER A 4 8.09 2.81 29.49
N PRO A 5 8.19 1.59 28.94
CA PRO A 5 7.08 0.97 28.21
C PRO A 5 5.83 0.80 29.07
N PHE A 6 5.99 0.58 30.38
CA PHE A 6 4.87 0.48 31.33
C PHE A 6 4.13 1.82 31.49
N LEU A 7 4.87 2.93 31.46
CA LEU A 7 4.29 4.26 31.57
C LEU A 7 3.52 4.63 30.30
N ILE A 8 4.09 4.31 29.14
CA ILE A 8 3.41 4.46 27.84
C ILE A 8 2.12 3.64 27.82
N SER A 9 2.17 2.36 28.24
CA SER A 9 0.98 1.48 28.31
C SER A 9 -0.10 2.08 29.20
N LYS A 10 0.26 2.56 30.41
CA LYS A 10 -0.71 3.14 31.34
C LYS A 10 -1.40 4.39 30.77
N VAL A 11 -0.66 5.24 30.05
CA VAL A 11 -1.24 6.41 29.37
C VAL A 11 -2.18 5.96 28.24
N LEU A 12 -1.74 5.03 27.39
CA LEU A 12 -2.59 4.51 26.31
C LEU A 12 -3.87 3.86 26.85
N GLU A 13 -3.77 3.02 27.88
CA GLU A 13 -4.94 2.39 28.52
C GLU A 13 -5.91 3.43 29.10
N GLY A 14 -5.41 4.57 29.60
CA GLY A 14 -6.25 5.67 30.07
C GLY A 14 -6.95 6.44 28.96
N VAL A 15 -6.38 6.45 27.74
CA VAL A 15 -6.89 7.22 26.60
C VAL A 15 -7.81 6.37 25.71
N ILE A 16 -7.41 5.14 25.41
CA ILE A 16 -8.09 4.25 24.45
C ILE A 16 -8.58 2.94 25.07
N GLY A 17 -8.42 2.74 26.38
CA GLY A 17 -8.77 1.48 27.04
C GLY A 17 -7.74 0.37 26.79
N LYS A 18 -8.01 -0.84 27.29
CA LYS A 18 -7.06 -1.99 27.21
C LYS A 18 -7.11 -2.76 25.89
N ASN A 19 -8.15 -2.54 25.08
CA ASN A 19 -8.34 -3.27 23.84
C ASN A 19 -7.63 -2.54 22.67
N TYR A 20 -6.31 -2.71 22.61
CA TYR A 20 -5.47 -2.24 21.50
C TYR A 20 -4.25 -3.16 21.36
N ASN A 21 -3.58 -3.07 20.22
CA ASN A 21 -2.26 -3.68 20.03
C ASN A 21 -1.23 -2.59 19.79
N ALA A 22 -0.01 -2.76 20.29
CA ALA A 22 1.06 -1.80 20.09
C ALA A 22 2.39 -2.48 19.78
N LYS A 23 3.13 -1.92 18.81
CA LYS A 23 4.43 -2.44 18.37
C LYS A 23 5.41 -1.31 18.12
N LYS A 24 6.61 -1.44 18.66
CA LYS A 24 7.71 -0.50 18.37
C LYS A 24 8.27 -0.74 16.96
N MET A 25 8.38 0.32 16.17
CA MET A 25 8.93 0.30 14.82
C MET A 25 10.45 0.51 14.83
N ALA A 26 11.11 0.12 13.73
CA ALA A 26 12.55 0.36 13.55
C ALA A 26 12.91 1.86 13.51
N SER A 27 11.96 2.72 13.11
CA SER A 27 12.09 4.19 13.18
C SER A 27 12.17 4.72 14.61
N GLY A 28 11.73 3.93 15.60
CA GLY A 28 11.56 4.35 16.99
C GLY A 28 10.11 4.70 17.34
N ASP A 29 9.24 4.89 16.34
CA ASP A 29 7.82 5.18 16.52
C ASP A 29 7.07 3.99 17.15
N LEU A 30 5.91 4.27 17.73
CA LEU A 30 5.00 3.26 18.25
C LEU A 30 3.80 3.13 17.30
N LEU A 31 3.68 1.96 16.66
CA LEU A 31 2.47 1.60 15.91
C LEU A 31 1.41 1.16 16.91
N VAL A 32 0.22 1.74 16.84
CA VAL A 32 -0.93 1.40 17.69
C VAL A 32 -2.10 1.01 16.80
N GLU A 33 -2.64 -0.18 17.00
CA GLU A 33 -3.83 -0.70 16.34
C GLU A 33 -5.02 -0.64 17.30
N ILE A 34 -6.14 -0.15 16.80
CA ILE A 34 -7.37 0.14 17.54
C ILE A 34 -8.58 -0.41 16.78
N HIS A 35 -9.72 -0.52 17.46
CA HIS A 35 -10.90 -1.23 16.94
C HIS A 35 -12.16 -0.37 16.88
N SER A 36 -12.11 0.90 17.28
CA SER A 36 -13.25 1.80 17.20
C SER A 36 -12.88 3.23 16.80
N LYS A 37 -13.84 3.93 16.20
CA LYS A 37 -13.71 5.36 15.87
C LYS A 37 -13.45 6.20 17.12
N GLN A 38 -14.11 5.89 18.23
CA GLN A 38 -13.90 6.59 19.50
C GLN A 38 -12.45 6.49 19.98
N GLN A 39 -11.84 5.29 19.89
CA GLN A 39 -10.41 5.13 20.21
C GLN A 39 -9.53 5.97 19.27
N SER A 40 -9.88 6.02 17.98
CA SER A 40 -9.14 6.81 16.98
C SER A 40 -9.16 8.29 17.34
N ASP A 41 -10.35 8.83 17.61
CA ASP A 41 -10.54 10.24 17.94
C ASP A 41 -9.77 10.61 19.23
N SER A 42 -9.86 9.76 20.26
CA SER A 42 -9.12 9.94 21.52
C SER A 42 -7.60 9.86 21.34
N LEU A 43 -7.12 8.92 20.52
CA LEU A 43 -5.69 8.76 20.28
C LEU A 43 -5.13 9.91 19.44
N LEU A 44 -5.85 10.37 18.42
CA LEU A 44 -5.44 11.51 17.59
C LEU A 44 -5.35 12.82 18.39
N ALA A 45 -6.15 12.95 19.46
CA ALA A 45 -6.08 14.09 20.37
C ALA A 45 -4.88 14.03 21.34
N LEU A 46 -4.20 12.88 21.47
CA LEU A 46 -3.07 12.71 22.36
C LEU A 46 -1.84 13.45 21.85
N ASN A 47 -1.43 14.49 22.57
CA ASN A 47 -0.28 15.33 22.23
C ASN A 47 0.87 15.24 23.24
N CYS A 48 0.67 14.54 24.36
CA CYS A 48 1.66 14.36 25.41
C CYS A 48 1.55 12.96 26.03
N VAL A 49 2.70 12.34 26.30
CA VAL A 49 2.83 11.19 27.21
C VAL A 49 3.64 11.68 28.39
N THR A 50 2.96 11.91 29.52
CA THR A 50 3.47 12.68 30.66
C THR A 50 4.02 14.05 30.22
N ASP A 51 5.32 14.29 30.38
CA ASP A 51 5.95 15.57 30.05
C ASP A 51 6.55 15.58 28.63
N TYR A 52 6.41 14.47 27.89
CA TYR A 52 6.95 14.32 26.55
C TYR A 52 5.88 14.64 25.53
N LYS A 53 6.11 15.68 24.72
CA LYS A 53 5.27 15.96 23.56
C LYS A 53 5.37 14.83 22.54
N VAL A 54 4.23 14.39 22.04
CA VAL A 54 4.11 13.37 21.00
C VAL A 54 3.17 13.86 19.90
N THR A 55 3.30 13.29 18.72
CA THR A 55 2.36 13.50 17.61
C THR A 55 1.77 12.15 17.24
N VAL A 56 0.46 12.08 17.13
CA VAL A 56 -0.25 10.90 16.62
C VAL A 56 -0.76 11.20 15.23
N THR A 57 -0.49 10.30 14.28
CA THR A 57 -0.99 10.38 12.91
C THR A 57 -1.53 9.03 12.47
N PRO A 58 -2.58 9.00 11.61
CA PRO A 58 -3.01 7.76 10.99
C PRO A 58 -1.86 7.13 10.21
N HIS A 59 -1.72 5.81 10.29
CA HIS A 59 -0.69 5.12 9.53
C HIS A 59 -0.98 5.23 8.03
N ARG A 60 -0.01 5.80 7.30
CA ARG A 60 -0.09 6.15 5.86
C ARG A 60 -0.60 5.06 4.90
N THR A 61 -0.43 3.79 5.23
CA THR A 61 -0.78 2.66 4.34
C THR A 61 -1.60 1.56 5.00
N LEU A 62 -1.77 1.59 6.33
CA LEU A 62 -2.49 0.50 7.03
C LEU A 62 -3.98 0.83 7.20
N ASN A 63 -4.36 2.09 7.00
CA ASN A 63 -5.75 2.55 6.98
C ASN A 63 -6.29 2.71 5.56
N ALA A 64 -5.66 2.06 4.59
CA ALA A 64 -6.09 2.09 3.21
C ALA A 64 -6.07 0.68 2.61
N ILE A 65 -7.04 0.41 1.74
CA ILE A 65 -7.17 -0.85 1.01
C ILE A 65 -7.25 -0.57 -0.48
N GLN A 66 -6.71 -1.47 -1.30
CA GLN A 66 -6.70 -1.32 -2.75
C GLN A 66 -7.63 -2.33 -3.43
N GLY A 67 -8.41 -1.82 -4.37
CA GLY A 67 -9.26 -2.62 -5.25
C GLY A 67 -8.97 -2.33 -6.72
N VAL A 68 -9.43 -3.19 -7.61
CA VAL A 68 -9.41 -2.99 -9.06
C VAL A 68 -10.84 -2.99 -9.58
N ILE A 69 -11.15 -1.98 -10.39
CA ILE A 69 -12.32 -1.96 -11.27
C ILE A 69 -11.86 -2.21 -12.71
N SER A 70 -12.76 -2.69 -13.55
CA SER A 70 -12.45 -3.08 -14.94
C SER A 70 -13.56 -2.62 -15.87
N GLU A 71 -13.55 -1.36 -16.28
CA GLU A 71 -14.62 -0.76 -17.08
C GLU A 71 -14.09 -0.11 -18.35
N ASP A 72 -14.64 -0.52 -19.49
CA ASP A 72 -14.24 -0.05 -20.82
C ASP A 72 -14.63 1.42 -21.04
N ASP A 73 -15.75 1.87 -20.49
CA ASP A 73 -16.21 3.27 -20.58
C ASP A 73 -15.30 4.25 -19.83
N LEU A 74 -14.50 3.75 -18.88
CA LEU A 74 -13.50 4.55 -18.17
C LEU A 74 -12.12 4.49 -18.84
N LEU A 75 -11.97 3.94 -20.05
CA LEU A 75 -10.66 3.78 -20.70
C LEU A 75 -9.94 5.12 -20.91
N GLU A 76 -10.70 6.15 -21.28
CA GLU A 76 -10.14 7.48 -21.57
C GLU A 76 -10.13 8.43 -20.38
N SER A 77 -10.87 8.12 -19.31
CA SER A 77 -10.88 8.93 -18.10
C SER A 77 -9.49 9.09 -17.48
N THR A 78 -9.21 10.28 -16.97
CA THR A 78 -7.95 10.53 -16.25
C THR A 78 -8.01 9.96 -14.83
N GLU A 79 -6.85 9.71 -14.21
CA GLU A 79 -6.82 9.26 -12.82
C GLU A 79 -7.42 10.31 -11.87
N THR A 80 -7.16 11.59 -12.13
CA THR A 80 -7.74 12.71 -11.37
C THR A 80 -9.26 12.73 -11.45
N GLU A 81 -9.82 12.62 -12.66
CA GLU A 81 -11.28 12.57 -12.86
C GLU A 81 -11.91 11.39 -12.11
N VAL A 82 -11.28 10.22 -12.14
CA VAL A 82 -11.77 9.03 -11.43
C VAL A 82 -11.74 9.25 -9.90
N VAL A 83 -10.69 9.88 -9.37
CA VAL A 83 -10.61 10.21 -7.94
C VAL A 83 -11.70 11.21 -7.56
N GLU A 84 -11.87 12.27 -8.33
CA GLU A 84 -12.88 13.30 -8.07
C GLU A 84 -14.30 12.69 -8.10
N GLY A 85 -14.61 11.92 -9.15
CA GLY A 85 -15.93 11.30 -9.34
C GLY A 85 -16.27 10.21 -8.32
N LEU A 86 -15.26 9.60 -7.68
CA LEU A 86 -15.44 8.55 -6.66
C LEU A 86 -15.09 8.99 -5.24
N SER A 87 -14.77 10.26 -5.02
CA SER A 87 -14.32 10.81 -3.73
C SER A 87 -15.33 10.60 -2.59
N THR A 88 -16.63 10.67 -2.89
CA THR A 88 -17.73 10.41 -1.94
C THR A 88 -17.87 8.93 -1.55
N GLN A 89 -17.12 8.04 -2.23
CA GLN A 89 -17.06 6.61 -1.98
C GLN A 89 -15.67 6.20 -1.44
N TRP A 90 -15.00 7.13 -0.76
CA TRP A 90 -13.73 6.95 -0.04
C TRP A 90 -12.53 6.65 -0.92
N VAL A 91 -12.61 6.90 -2.23
CA VAL A 91 -11.46 6.80 -3.12
C VAL A 91 -10.55 8.02 -2.93
N ILE A 92 -9.30 7.78 -2.53
CA ILE A 92 -8.28 8.82 -2.29
C ILE A 92 -7.17 8.83 -3.35
N ALA A 93 -7.06 7.75 -4.13
CA ALA A 93 -6.13 7.68 -5.26
C ALA A 93 -6.62 6.67 -6.30
N ALA A 94 -6.33 6.93 -7.57
CA ALA A 94 -6.54 6.00 -8.68
C ALA A 94 -5.22 5.81 -9.43
N ARG A 95 -4.98 4.60 -9.94
CA ARG A 95 -3.85 4.30 -10.82
C ARG A 95 -4.26 3.35 -11.92
N ARG A 96 -4.13 3.76 -13.18
CA ARG A 96 -4.42 2.91 -14.33
C ARG A 96 -3.31 1.88 -14.53
N ILE A 97 -3.70 0.64 -14.80
CA ILE A 97 -2.75 -0.37 -15.25
C ILE A 97 -2.50 -0.12 -16.74
N THR A 98 -1.24 0.06 -17.13
CA THR A 98 -0.84 0.16 -18.52
C THR A 98 -0.09 -1.10 -18.94
N LEU A 99 -0.26 -1.51 -20.19
CA LEU A 99 0.55 -2.56 -20.79
C LEU A 99 1.54 -1.95 -21.76
N ARG A 100 2.78 -2.41 -21.70
CA ARG A 100 3.80 -2.08 -22.68
C ARG A 100 3.96 -3.24 -23.65
N ARG A 101 3.73 -3.00 -24.94
CA ARG A 101 3.90 -3.97 -26.02
C ARG A 101 4.62 -3.30 -27.17
N ASP A 102 5.69 -3.92 -27.65
CA ASP A 102 6.52 -3.40 -28.76
C ASP A 102 7.02 -1.96 -28.51
N GLY A 103 7.40 -1.67 -27.27
CA GLY A 103 7.89 -0.35 -26.87
C GLY A 103 6.80 0.71 -26.65
N VAL A 104 5.57 0.45 -27.07
CA VAL A 104 4.42 1.35 -26.95
C VAL A 104 3.62 1.04 -25.69
N GLU A 105 3.32 2.09 -24.93
CA GLU A 105 2.45 2.01 -23.75
C GLU A 105 0.99 2.14 -24.15
N ARG A 106 0.15 1.23 -23.66
CA ARG A 106 -1.29 1.21 -23.92
C ARG A 106 -2.06 1.25 -22.61
N LYS A 107 -3.04 2.14 -22.53
CA LYS A 107 -4.03 2.18 -21.44
C LYS A 107 -4.82 0.87 -21.43
N THR A 108 -5.20 0.43 -20.24
CA THR A 108 -6.21 -0.63 -20.08
C THR A 108 -7.44 -0.09 -19.37
N LYS A 109 -8.50 -0.89 -19.41
CA LYS A 109 -9.72 -0.70 -18.63
C LYS A 109 -9.56 -0.92 -17.14
N HIS A 110 -8.41 -1.42 -16.69
CA HIS A 110 -8.18 -1.76 -15.29
C HIS A 110 -7.62 -0.55 -14.54
N ILE A 111 -8.33 -0.14 -13.50
CA ILE A 111 -7.95 0.97 -12.64
C ILE A 111 -7.88 0.46 -11.21
N ILE A 112 -6.73 0.66 -10.58
CA ILE A 112 -6.53 0.39 -9.17
C ILE A 112 -7.03 1.60 -8.39
N LEU A 113 -7.95 1.39 -7.47
CA LEU A 113 -8.47 2.40 -6.56
C LEU A 113 -7.86 2.16 -5.18
N THR A 114 -7.44 3.24 -4.53
CA THR A 114 -7.05 3.23 -3.12
C THR A 114 -8.17 3.86 -2.32
N PHE A 115 -8.72 3.09 -1.39
CA PHE A 115 -9.79 3.51 -0.50
C PHE A 115 -9.23 3.88 0.86
N GLU A 116 -9.67 5.00 1.43
CA GLU A 116 -9.48 5.32 2.85
C GLU A 116 -10.45 4.48 3.70
N SER A 117 -10.20 3.17 3.74
CA SER A 117 -11.05 2.19 4.41
C SER A 117 -10.22 0.96 4.77
N THR A 118 -10.65 0.25 5.81
CA THR A 118 -10.11 -1.06 6.20
C THR A 118 -10.88 -2.22 5.55
N THR A 119 -12.07 -1.95 5.01
CA THR A 119 -12.92 -2.93 4.32
C THR A 119 -13.07 -2.56 2.85
N LEU A 120 -12.83 -3.52 1.95
CA LEU A 120 -12.97 -3.28 0.52
C LEU A 120 -14.46 -3.24 0.13
N PRO A 121 -14.95 -2.16 -0.50
CA PRO A 121 -16.30 -2.15 -1.08
C PRO A 121 -16.43 -3.21 -2.17
N GLU A 122 -17.58 -3.84 -2.33
CA GLU A 122 -17.82 -4.79 -3.42
C GLU A 122 -18.11 -4.09 -4.76
N VAL A 123 -18.67 -2.89 -4.70
CA VAL A 123 -19.10 -2.09 -5.85
C VAL A 123 -18.81 -0.61 -5.58
N VAL A 124 -18.43 0.12 -6.62
CA VAL A 124 -18.45 1.58 -6.67
C VAL A 124 -19.31 2.05 -7.83
N LYS A 125 -19.92 3.22 -7.70
CA LYS A 125 -20.73 3.82 -8.75
C LYS A 125 -19.95 4.94 -9.44
N ALA A 126 -19.46 4.71 -10.65
CA ALA A 126 -18.79 5.73 -11.46
C ALA A 126 -19.81 6.39 -12.41
N GLY A 127 -20.31 7.58 -12.03
CA GLY A 127 -21.42 8.22 -12.74
C GLY A 127 -22.68 7.35 -12.68
N TYR A 128 -23.10 6.79 -13.82
CA TYR A 128 -24.23 5.86 -13.92
C TYR A 128 -23.81 4.38 -13.93
N LEU A 129 -22.51 4.08 -13.97
CA LEU A 129 -21.97 2.72 -14.05
C LEU A 129 -21.84 2.10 -12.65
N GLN A 130 -22.22 0.83 -12.50
CA GLN A 130 -21.91 0.03 -11.32
C GLN A 130 -20.68 -0.82 -11.58
N CYS A 131 -19.55 -0.41 -11.01
CA CYS A 131 -18.27 -1.06 -11.23
C CYS A 131 -17.98 -2.05 -10.09
N ARG A 132 -17.88 -3.33 -10.40
CA ARG A 132 -17.47 -4.33 -9.41
C ARG A 132 -16.01 -4.11 -9.02
N VAL A 133 -15.75 -4.04 -7.73
CA VAL A 133 -14.41 -3.93 -7.16
C VAL A 133 -13.91 -5.32 -6.79
N ARG A 134 -12.69 -5.65 -7.21
CA ARG A 134 -11.98 -6.87 -6.81
C ARG A 134 -10.76 -6.50 -5.97
N PRO A 135 -10.33 -7.31 -5.00
CA PRO A 135 -9.08 -7.07 -4.29
C PRO A 135 -7.91 -6.92 -5.26
N TYR A 136 -7.12 -5.87 -5.11
CA TYR A 136 -5.90 -5.71 -5.90
C TYR A 136 -4.78 -6.54 -5.28
N VAL A 137 -4.24 -7.48 -6.05
CA VAL A 137 -3.05 -8.26 -5.68
C VAL A 137 -1.90 -7.80 -6.58
N PRO A 138 -0.87 -7.11 -6.03
CA PRO A 138 0.24 -6.65 -6.83
C PRO A 138 1.07 -7.81 -7.37
N ASN A 139 1.67 -7.62 -8.54
CA ASN A 139 2.63 -8.59 -9.07
C ASN A 139 3.76 -8.83 -8.06
N PRO A 140 4.16 -10.11 -7.83
CA PRO A 140 5.23 -10.43 -6.90
C PRO A 140 6.49 -9.64 -7.23
N GLN A 141 7.06 -9.01 -6.20
CA GLN A 141 8.27 -8.22 -6.37
C GLN A 141 9.44 -9.14 -6.75
N ARG A 142 9.91 -9.01 -7.99
CA ARG A 142 11.09 -9.69 -8.51
C ARG A 142 12.34 -8.83 -8.29
N CYS A 143 13.39 -9.43 -7.74
CA CYS A 143 14.69 -8.80 -7.63
C CYS A 143 15.39 -8.82 -8.99
N PHE A 144 15.63 -7.66 -9.61
CA PHE A 144 16.31 -7.60 -10.93
C PHE A 144 17.81 -7.94 -10.87
N LYS A 145 18.37 -8.09 -9.66
CA LYS A 145 19.74 -8.56 -9.46
C LYS A 145 19.85 -10.09 -9.56
N CYS A 146 19.14 -10.80 -8.68
CA CYS A 146 19.25 -12.26 -8.53
C CYS A 146 18.04 -13.04 -9.12
N GLN A 147 17.08 -12.34 -9.72
CA GLN A 147 15.83 -12.87 -10.30
C GLN A 147 14.87 -13.58 -9.33
N ARG A 148 15.19 -13.66 -8.03
CA ARG A 148 14.30 -14.25 -7.00
C ARG A 148 13.20 -13.27 -6.58
N PHE A 149 12.07 -13.82 -6.17
CA PHE A 149 10.94 -13.04 -5.65
C PHE A 149 11.11 -12.67 -4.16
N GLY A 150 10.37 -11.66 -3.71
CA GLY A 150 10.23 -11.30 -2.29
C GLY A 150 11.17 -10.20 -1.79
N HIS A 151 12.05 -9.66 -2.65
CA HIS A 151 12.92 -8.53 -2.29
C HIS A 151 13.30 -7.69 -3.52
N GLY A 152 13.73 -6.46 -3.28
CA GLY A 152 14.24 -5.57 -4.32
C GLY A 152 15.76 -5.62 -4.43
N SER A 153 16.31 -5.13 -5.55
CA SER A 153 17.75 -5.15 -5.82
C SER A 153 18.59 -4.47 -4.73
N ARG A 154 18.08 -3.39 -4.11
CA ARG A 154 18.77 -2.66 -3.03
C ARG A 154 19.03 -3.50 -1.78
N ASN A 155 18.15 -4.46 -1.49
CA ASN A 155 18.25 -5.30 -0.30
C ASN A 155 18.75 -6.72 -0.64
N CYS A 156 19.20 -6.92 -1.88
CA CYS A 156 19.62 -8.22 -2.38
C CYS A 156 20.99 -8.60 -1.84
N ARG A 157 21.08 -9.78 -1.22
CA ARG A 157 22.35 -10.42 -0.81
C ARG A 157 22.84 -11.48 -1.80
N GLY A 158 22.10 -11.69 -2.89
CA GLY A 158 22.44 -12.64 -3.95
C GLY A 158 23.44 -12.08 -4.95
N SER A 159 23.96 -12.98 -5.79
CA SER A 159 24.77 -12.64 -6.97
C SER A 159 23.89 -12.19 -8.13
N ASP A 160 24.51 -11.56 -9.13
CA ASP A 160 23.84 -11.28 -10.39
C ASP A 160 23.40 -12.58 -11.06
N THR A 161 22.24 -12.54 -11.69
CA THR A 161 21.63 -13.69 -12.35
C THR A 161 20.92 -13.20 -13.60
N CYS A 162 21.27 -13.81 -14.73
CA CYS A 162 20.71 -13.53 -16.04
C CYS A 162 19.18 -13.73 -16.03
N ALA A 163 18.43 -12.70 -16.42
CA ALA A 163 16.98 -12.74 -16.48
C ALA A 163 16.44 -13.65 -17.61
N LYS A 164 17.26 -13.99 -18.62
CA LYS A 164 16.86 -14.83 -19.76
C LYS A 164 17.08 -16.32 -19.50
N CYS A 165 18.25 -16.71 -18.96
CA CYS A 165 18.64 -18.12 -18.82
C CYS A 165 19.00 -18.55 -17.39
N SER A 166 18.87 -17.66 -16.40
CA SER A 166 19.21 -17.94 -14.99
C SER A 166 20.69 -18.25 -14.71
N SER A 167 21.60 -18.03 -15.67
CA SER A 167 23.04 -18.12 -15.44
C SER A 167 23.54 -17.05 -14.46
N LYS A 168 24.60 -17.36 -13.71
CA LYS A 168 25.30 -16.41 -12.83
C LYS A 168 26.58 -15.84 -13.46
N GLU A 169 26.95 -16.30 -14.65
CA GLU A 169 28.20 -15.93 -15.31
C GLU A 169 28.08 -14.65 -16.13
N HIS A 170 26.86 -14.28 -16.51
CA HIS A 170 26.59 -13.11 -17.33
C HIS A 170 25.26 -12.43 -16.97
N VAL A 171 25.09 -11.20 -17.43
CA VAL A 171 23.83 -10.43 -17.32
C VAL A 171 22.99 -10.58 -18.59
N ALA A 172 21.70 -10.24 -18.51
CA ALA A 172 20.73 -10.46 -19.59
C ALA A 172 21.11 -9.79 -20.92
N ASP A 173 21.82 -8.67 -20.88
CA ASP A 173 22.16 -7.86 -22.07
C ASP A 173 23.14 -8.57 -23.01
N VAL A 174 24.07 -9.38 -22.45
CA VAL A 174 25.08 -10.15 -23.20
C VAL A 174 24.71 -11.64 -23.29
N CYS A 175 23.48 -11.99 -22.93
CA CYS A 175 23.03 -13.38 -22.95
C CYS A 175 22.66 -13.81 -24.37
N GLU A 176 23.38 -14.82 -24.88
CA GLU A 176 23.20 -15.43 -26.20
C GLU A 176 22.12 -16.54 -26.22
N ASN A 177 21.60 -16.94 -25.05
CA ASN A 177 20.54 -17.93 -25.00
C ASN A 177 19.23 -17.35 -25.54
N VAL A 178 18.68 -18.00 -26.56
CA VAL A 178 17.40 -17.64 -27.17
C VAL A 178 16.28 -17.90 -26.17
N PRO A 179 15.36 -16.95 -25.92
CA PRO A 179 14.17 -17.20 -25.10
C PRO A 179 13.34 -18.32 -25.74
N GLN A 180 13.01 -19.37 -24.96
CA GLN A 180 12.02 -20.38 -25.37
C GLN A 180 10.61 -19.80 -25.40
#